data_AF-A0AA91ICG5-F1
#
_entry.id   AF-A0AA91ICG5-F1
#
_cell.length_a   1.000
_cell.length_b   1.000
_cell.length_c   1.000
_cell.angle_alpha   90.00
_cell.angle_beta   90.00
_cell.angle_gamma   90.00
#
_symmetry.space_group_name_H-M   'P 1'
#
loop_
_entity.id
_entity.type
_entity.pdbx_description
1 polymer ?
#
loop_
_entity_poly.entity_id
_entity_poly.type
_entity_poly.pdbx_seq_one_letter_code
_entity_poly.pdbx_strand_id
1 'polypeptide(L)'
;MLPDHMPRQNASPSSLPHQAKSALAALCLASACAPALAAPGCLDTALQSPSPARALAMATFATQEHEAFGGQTMDAEGRMTTDGDSEAEDTRRTVPGLAPWERVVGYWQAVDPLLPSRVRYGGLRPAYRQLLMQSLNEASAARLQGMGVGPDEGLDSPELRAVDVALKRVAVIDTPWSAAFISWLARQAGLAGDEFVFSEAHVDYAGAAWQAGIEEQAGRPTRYALRACDLTRTPPRVGDLVCQARGAGADLDTFDKIGEVLATRPTGGDALPMHCDVVVAVDATGFDTIGGNVLQSVTRRRLDFAPGTRWLDPSYLPEGCTPGAAGCIDRHMSRQPWSLLLQWR
;
A
#
# COMPACT_ATOMS: atom_id res chain seq x y z
N MET A 1 64.37 -8.60 36.77
CA MET A 1 63.40 -7.85 35.96
C MET A 1 63.03 -8.74 34.78
N LEU A 2 61.93 -9.47 34.96
CA LEU A 2 61.37 -10.53 34.13
C LEU A 2 59.89 -10.69 34.60
N PRO A 3 59.00 -11.41 33.88
CA PRO A 3 58.02 -10.84 32.96
C PRO A 3 56.59 -11.40 33.23
N ASP A 4 55.74 -11.34 32.20
CA ASP A 4 54.73 -12.35 31.82
C ASP A 4 53.23 -12.24 32.20
N HIS A 5 52.43 -12.55 31.17
CA HIS A 5 51.19 -13.35 31.18
C HIS A 5 49.82 -12.75 31.58
N MET A 6 48.90 -12.76 30.59
CA MET A 6 47.45 -13.04 30.70
C MET A 6 47.17 -14.37 31.46
N PRO A 7 45.92 -14.84 31.72
CA PRO A 7 44.56 -14.26 31.82
C PRO A 7 43.76 -14.86 33.02
N ARG A 8 42.40 -14.82 32.96
CA ARG A 8 41.33 -15.63 33.63
C ARG A 8 40.42 -14.82 34.57
N GLN A 9 39.12 -14.69 34.29
CA GLN A 9 38.01 -15.65 34.46
C GLN A 9 37.89 -16.24 35.88
N ASN A 10 36.77 -15.93 36.54
CA ASN A 10 35.89 -16.79 37.36
C ASN A 10 35.24 -15.95 38.48
N ALA A 11 33.95 -15.64 38.39
CA ALA A 11 32.83 -16.50 38.80
C ALA A 11 32.54 -16.41 40.31
N SER A 12 31.48 -15.63 40.63
CA SER A 12 30.37 -15.93 41.59
C SER A 12 30.71 -16.27 43.06
N PRO A 13 29.74 -16.38 44.00
CA PRO A 13 28.34 -15.92 44.05
C PRO A 13 27.95 -15.19 45.38
N SER A 14 26.68 -14.78 45.44
CA SER A 14 25.78 -14.85 46.60
C SER A 14 26.06 -14.03 47.86
N SER A 15 25.14 -13.13 48.19
CA SER A 15 24.40 -13.18 49.46
C SER A 15 23.19 -12.25 49.45
N LEU A 16 22.00 -12.83 49.65
CA LEU A 16 20.74 -12.16 50.01
C LEU A 16 20.87 -11.54 51.42
N PRO A 17 20.06 -10.52 51.81
CA PRO A 17 18.77 -10.85 52.42
C PRO A 17 17.60 -9.86 52.17
N HIS A 18 16.41 -10.47 52.18
CA HIS A 18 15.06 -10.00 52.50
C HIS A 18 14.82 -8.58 53.07
N GLN A 19 13.87 -7.86 52.45
CA GLN A 19 12.79 -7.12 53.12
C GLN A 19 11.53 -7.15 52.20
N ALA A 20 10.47 -7.86 52.59
CA ALA A 20 9.29 -7.36 53.32
C ALA A 20 8.19 -6.77 52.40
N LYS A 21 7.28 -7.67 52.00
CA LYS A 21 5.84 -7.56 51.72
C LYS A 21 5.23 -6.16 51.56
N SER A 22 4.60 -5.94 50.41
CA SER A 22 3.33 -5.18 50.28
C SER A 22 2.56 -5.71 49.07
N ALA A 23 1.46 -6.42 49.33
CA ALA A 23 0.55 -6.92 48.32
C ALA A 23 -0.49 -5.83 48.02
N LEU A 24 -0.35 -5.16 46.87
CA LEU A 24 -1.47 -4.46 46.26
C LEU A 24 -2.25 -5.46 45.41
N ALA A 25 -3.48 -5.74 45.81
CA ALA A 25 -4.45 -6.44 44.98
C ALA A 25 -4.82 -5.51 43.80
N ALA A 26 -4.26 -5.81 42.62
CA ALA A 26 -4.69 -5.19 41.38
C ALA A 26 -6.04 -5.81 40.99
N LEU A 27 -7.08 -4.98 40.97
CA LEU A 27 -8.38 -5.32 40.44
C LEU A 27 -8.23 -5.43 38.91
N CYS A 28 -7.98 -6.63 38.40
CA CYS A 28 -7.99 -6.90 36.97
C CYS A 28 -9.42 -6.73 36.45
N LEU A 29 -9.75 -5.55 35.95
CA LEU A 29 -10.82 -5.37 34.99
C LEU A 29 -10.39 -6.09 33.72
N ALA A 30 -10.85 -7.34 33.58
CA ALA A 30 -10.83 -8.03 32.30
C ALA A 30 -11.73 -7.23 31.34
N SER A 31 -11.13 -6.29 30.61
CA SER A 31 -11.72 -5.80 29.38
C SER A 31 -11.75 -6.99 28.45
N ALA A 32 -12.92 -7.62 28.31
CA ALA A 32 -13.15 -8.54 27.21
C ALA A 32 -12.90 -7.74 25.93
N CYS A 33 -11.84 -8.07 25.19
CA CYS A 33 -11.73 -7.68 23.79
C CYS A 33 -13.02 -8.16 23.13
N ALA A 34 -13.94 -7.23 22.86
CA ALA A 34 -15.02 -7.53 21.95
C ALA A 34 -14.32 -7.90 20.62
N PRO A 35 -14.63 -9.06 20.02
CA PRO A 35 -14.10 -9.38 18.70
C PRO A 35 -14.41 -8.20 17.79
N ALA A 36 -13.46 -7.81 16.94
CA ALA A 36 -13.72 -6.77 15.96
C ALA A 36 -14.79 -7.29 15.00
N LEU A 37 -16.04 -7.02 15.35
CA LEU A 37 -17.17 -7.40 14.55
C LEU A 37 -17.02 -6.62 13.26
N ALA A 38 -16.84 -7.33 12.14
CA ALA A 38 -17.04 -6.77 10.81
C ALA A 38 -18.30 -5.89 10.86
N ALA A 39 -18.24 -4.69 10.27
CA ALA A 39 -19.34 -3.75 10.35
C ALA A 39 -20.66 -4.48 10.00
N PRO A 40 -21.73 -4.34 10.83
CA PRO A 40 -23.02 -4.95 10.53
C PRO A 40 -23.42 -4.58 9.10
N GLY A 41 -23.83 -5.57 8.31
CA GLY A 41 -24.22 -5.35 6.91
C GLY A 41 -23.12 -5.59 5.87
N CYS A 42 -21.87 -5.89 6.25
CA CYS A 42 -20.83 -6.30 5.31
C CYS A 42 -21.28 -7.47 4.42
N LEU A 43 -21.75 -8.55 5.06
CA LEU A 43 -22.22 -9.75 4.35
C LEU A 43 -23.52 -9.49 3.58
N ASP A 44 -24.48 -8.80 4.18
CA ASP A 44 -25.76 -8.50 3.52
C ASP A 44 -25.55 -7.69 2.25
N THR A 45 -24.71 -6.65 2.31
CA THR A 45 -24.38 -5.83 1.14
C THR A 45 -23.62 -6.62 0.08
N ALA A 46 -22.72 -7.51 0.50
CA ALA A 46 -21.99 -8.37 -0.42
C ALA A 46 -22.90 -9.31 -1.21
N LEU A 47 -23.97 -9.80 -0.57
CA LEU A 47 -24.89 -10.80 -1.15
C LEU A 47 -26.09 -10.18 -1.87
N GLN A 48 -26.56 -9.02 -1.42
CA GLN A 48 -27.86 -8.47 -1.84
C GLN A 48 -27.75 -7.19 -2.66
N SER A 49 -26.63 -6.45 -2.54
CA SER A 49 -26.49 -5.14 -3.16
C SER A 49 -25.53 -5.18 -4.35
N PRO A 50 -25.95 -4.73 -5.55
CA PRO A 50 -25.04 -4.58 -6.67
C PRO A 50 -23.99 -3.50 -6.37
N SER A 51 -22.84 -3.58 -7.02
CA SER A 51 -21.81 -2.53 -6.95
C SER A 51 -22.37 -1.19 -7.43
N PRO A 52 -22.18 -0.09 -6.69
CA PRO A 52 -22.56 1.25 -7.14
C PRO A 52 -21.89 1.63 -8.46
N ALA A 53 -22.51 2.53 -9.23
CA ALA A 53 -21.95 2.99 -10.52
C ALA A 53 -20.52 3.56 -10.39
N ARG A 54 -20.22 4.26 -9.29
CA ARG A 54 -18.87 4.77 -9.00
C ARG A 54 -17.85 3.65 -8.72
N ALA A 55 -18.27 2.57 -8.08
CA ALA A 55 -17.43 1.39 -7.85
C ALA A 55 -17.10 0.70 -9.19
N LEU A 56 -18.09 0.57 -10.08
CA LEU A 56 -17.88 0.04 -11.44
C LEU A 56 -16.96 0.95 -12.28
N ALA A 57 -17.10 2.28 -12.14
CA ALA A 57 -16.21 3.23 -12.79
C ALA A 57 -14.76 3.07 -12.31
N MET A 58 -14.54 2.92 -10.98
CA MET A 58 -13.22 2.66 -10.41
C MET A 58 -12.56 1.42 -11.02
N ALA A 59 -13.29 0.30 -11.08
CA ALA A 59 -12.82 -0.94 -11.70
C ALA A 59 -12.52 -0.79 -13.21
N THR A 60 -13.34 0.02 -13.91
CA THR A 60 -13.13 0.32 -15.33
C THR A 60 -11.83 1.08 -15.56
N PHE A 61 -11.57 2.14 -14.79
CA PHE A 61 -10.31 2.90 -14.90
C PHE A 61 -9.09 2.06 -14.52
N ALA A 62 -9.22 1.16 -13.54
CA ALA A 62 -8.14 0.24 -13.20
C ALA A 62 -7.80 -0.71 -14.36
N THR A 63 -8.82 -1.22 -15.05
CA THR A 63 -8.64 -2.06 -16.24
C THR A 63 -7.98 -1.30 -17.39
N GLN A 64 -8.38 -0.04 -17.62
CA GLN A 64 -7.74 0.81 -18.64
C GLN A 64 -6.26 1.08 -18.34
N GLU A 65 -5.91 1.29 -17.08
CA GLU A 65 -4.50 1.47 -16.68
C GLU A 65 -3.70 0.18 -16.77
N HIS A 66 -4.29 -0.97 -16.46
CA HIS A 66 -3.68 -2.29 -16.69
C HIS A 66 -3.36 -2.53 -18.17
N GLU A 67 -4.31 -2.24 -19.06
CA GLU A 67 -4.08 -2.32 -20.52
C GLU A 67 -3.00 -1.34 -20.99
N ALA A 68 -3.00 -0.12 -20.44
CA ALA A 68 -2.00 0.90 -20.77
C ALA A 68 -0.58 0.55 -20.27
N PHE A 69 -0.47 -0.36 -19.30
CA PHE A 69 0.78 -0.96 -18.81
C PHE A 69 1.07 -2.33 -19.46
N GLY A 70 0.47 -2.62 -20.61
CA GLY A 70 0.78 -3.84 -21.36
C GLY A 70 0.17 -5.13 -20.80
N GLY A 71 -0.74 -5.04 -19.83
CA GLY A 71 -1.56 -6.17 -19.40
C GLY A 71 -0.86 -7.18 -18.49
N GLN A 72 0.10 -6.75 -17.65
CA GLN A 72 0.81 -7.64 -16.72
C GLN A 72 -0.18 -8.46 -15.88
N THR A 73 -0.04 -9.80 -15.88
CA THR A 73 -1.06 -10.70 -15.30
C THR A 73 -0.43 -11.84 -14.50
N MET A 74 -0.98 -12.10 -13.31
CA MET A 74 -0.67 -13.25 -12.47
C MET A 74 -1.88 -14.20 -12.38
N ASP A 75 -1.61 -15.50 -12.49
CA ASP A 75 -2.62 -16.55 -12.28
C ASP A 75 -2.98 -16.75 -10.79
N ALA A 76 -3.89 -17.69 -10.54
CA ALA A 76 -4.39 -17.99 -9.21
C ALA A 76 -3.31 -18.64 -8.31
N GLU A 77 -2.29 -19.27 -8.88
CA GLU A 77 -1.12 -19.74 -8.15
C GLU A 77 -0.11 -18.61 -7.90
N GLY A 78 -0.37 -17.38 -8.35
CA GLY A 78 0.52 -16.24 -8.17
C GLY A 78 1.77 -16.30 -9.04
N ARG A 79 1.72 -17.02 -10.16
CA ARG A 79 2.77 -17.03 -11.19
C ARG A 79 2.49 -15.94 -12.21
N MET A 80 3.54 -15.28 -12.68
CA MET A 80 3.43 -14.33 -13.79
C MET A 80 3.15 -15.10 -15.08
N THR A 81 2.01 -14.81 -15.73
CA THR A 81 1.61 -15.42 -17.00
C THR A 81 1.74 -14.45 -18.18
N THR A 82 1.80 -13.15 -17.91
CA THR A 82 2.04 -12.11 -18.92
C THR A 82 2.87 -11.00 -18.30
N ASP A 83 3.99 -10.67 -18.91
CA ASP A 83 4.83 -9.54 -18.52
C ASP A 83 4.35 -8.25 -19.21
N GLY A 84 4.33 -7.15 -18.47
CA GLY A 84 3.85 -5.85 -18.96
C GLY A 84 4.97 -4.84 -19.15
N ASP A 85 4.58 -3.57 -19.19
CA ASP A 85 5.49 -2.44 -19.15
C ASP A 85 5.81 -2.09 -17.69
N SER A 86 7.06 -1.74 -17.42
CA SER A 86 7.51 -1.26 -16.11
C SER A 86 7.26 0.24 -15.97
N GLU A 87 7.06 0.71 -14.74
CA GLU A 87 6.95 2.13 -14.37
C GLU A 87 8.11 3.00 -14.87
N ALA A 88 9.27 2.37 -15.13
CA ALA A 88 10.45 3.04 -15.64
C ALA A 88 10.53 3.12 -17.17
N GLU A 89 9.61 2.52 -17.92
CA GLU A 89 9.64 2.56 -19.39
C GLU A 89 9.37 3.98 -19.91
N ASP A 90 10.16 4.45 -20.88
CA ASP A 90 10.05 5.77 -21.51
C ASP A 90 9.21 5.79 -22.80
N THR A 91 8.76 4.62 -23.23
CA THR A 91 7.86 4.39 -24.35
C THR A 91 6.82 3.32 -23.98
N ARG A 92 5.73 3.23 -24.73
CA ARG A 92 4.73 2.16 -24.57
C ARG A 92 4.85 1.14 -25.69
N ARG A 93 4.57 -0.13 -25.38
CA ARG A 93 4.57 -1.21 -26.38
C ARG A 93 3.25 -1.38 -27.13
N THR A 94 2.11 -1.01 -26.53
CA THR A 94 0.78 -1.47 -27.00
C THR A 94 -0.11 -0.39 -27.63
N VAL A 95 -0.14 0.83 -27.10
CA VAL A 95 -1.05 1.90 -27.57
C VAL A 95 -0.36 3.27 -27.53
N PRO A 96 -0.50 4.14 -28.55
CA PRO A 96 -0.01 5.51 -28.50
C PRO A 96 -0.53 6.27 -27.26
N GLY A 97 0.35 6.92 -26.50
CA GLY A 97 0.00 7.71 -25.31
C GLY A 97 1.20 7.97 -24.39
N LEU A 98 0.94 8.50 -23.20
CA LEU A 98 1.94 8.82 -22.16
C LEU A 98 2.78 7.62 -21.72
N ALA A 99 4.10 7.68 -21.72
CA ALA A 99 4.93 6.59 -21.19
C ALA A 99 4.52 6.17 -19.76
N PRO A 100 4.76 4.92 -19.34
CA PRO A 100 4.44 4.46 -17.99
C PRO A 100 4.89 5.40 -16.87
N TRP A 101 6.10 5.95 -16.93
CA TRP A 101 6.57 6.90 -15.91
C TRP A 101 5.74 8.19 -15.86
N GLU A 102 5.27 8.69 -17.00
CA GLU A 102 4.43 9.89 -17.08
C GLU A 102 3.04 9.64 -16.46
N ARG A 103 2.52 8.42 -16.61
CA ARG A 103 1.29 8.01 -15.92
C ARG A 103 1.47 7.98 -14.40
N VAL A 104 2.59 7.44 -13.93
CA VAL A 104 2.92 7.43 -12.50
C VAL A 104 3.01 8.84 -11.93
N VAL A 105 3.58 9.80 -12.67
CA VAL A 105 3.52 11.23 -12.30
C VAL A 105 2.07 11.69 -12.12
N GLY A 106 1.17 11.33 -13.04
CA GLY A 106 -0.26 11.65 -12.94
C GLY A 106 -0.95 11.05 -11.71
N TYR A 107 -0.56 9.84 -11.29
CA TYR A 107 -1.08 9.24 -10.05
C TYR A 107 -0.65 10.03 -8.82
N TRP A 108 0.63 10.42 -8.75
CA TRP A 108 1.14 11.25 -7.67
C TRP A 108 0.45 12.61 -7.58
N GLN A 109 0.20 13.25 -8.71
CA GLN A 109 -0.52 14.53 -8.77
C GLN A 109 -1.94 14.47 -8.22
N ALA A 110 -2.57 13.29 -8.17
CA ALA A 110 -3.86 13.12 -7.50
C ALA A 110 -3.77 13.22 -5.97
N VAL A 111 -2.60 12.97 -5.39
CA VAL A 111 -2.40 13.05 -3.93
C VAL A 111 -1.73 14.37 -3.57
N ASP A 112 -0.58 14.66 -4.19
CA ASP A 112 0.22 15.86 -3.93
C ASP A 112 0.79 16.40 -5.25
N PRO A 113 0.43 17.63 -5.67
CA PRO A 113 1.00 18.23 -6.87
C PRO A 113 2.52 18.48 -6.76
N LEU A 114 3.10 18.48 -5.56
CA LEU A 114 4.54 18.67 -5.35
C LEU A 114 5.36 17.43 -5.68
N LEU A 115 4.72 16.26 -5.85
CA LEU A 115 5.37 14.96 -6.05
C LEU A 115 6.29 14.55 -4.87
N PRO A 116 6.75 13.29 -4.81
CA PRO A 116 7.72 12.89 -3.82
C PRO A 116 8.96 13.80 -3.82
N SER A 117 9.37 14.21 -2.61
CA SER A 117 10.44 15.19 -2.43
C SER A 117 11.84 14.58 -2.42
N ARG A 118 11.95 13.25 -2.29
CA ARG A 118 13.21 12.53 -2.08
C ARG A 118 13.67 11.85 -3.36
N VAL A 119 14.98 11.93 -3.63
CA VAL A 119 15.66 11.26 -4.73
C VAL A 119 16.73 10.35 -4.14
N ARG A 120 16.67 9.05 -4.44
CA ARG A 120 17.71 8.10 -4.04
C ARG A 120 18.76 8.02 -5.14
N TYR A 121 20.02 7.97 -4.75
CA TYR A 121 21.16 7.96 -5.69
C TYR A 121 22.32 7.07 -5.21
N GLY A 122 22.07 6.20 -4.23
CA GLY A 122 23.08 5.34 -3.60
C GLY A 122 23.79 5.94 -2.39
N GLY A 123 23.55 7.22 -2.06
CA GLY A 123 24.04 7.85 -0.83
C GLY A 123 23.33 7.36 0.44
N LEU A 124 23.97 7.54 1.61
CA LEU A 124 23.42 7.15 2.92
C LEU A 124 22.07 7.82 3.23
N ARG A 125 21.87 9.06 2.74
CA ARG A 125 20.62 9.80 2.87
C ARG A 125 20.14 10.21 1.48
N PRO A 126 18.82 10.18 1.22
CA PRO A 126 18.29 10.71 -0.02
C PRO A 126 18.57 12.20 -0.13
N ALA A 127 18.69 12.69 -1.36
CA ALA A 127 18.72 14.11 -1.64
C ALA A 127 17.29 14.66 -1.74
N TYR A 128 17.11 15.95 -1.47
CA TYR A 128 15.82 16.61 -1.65
C TYR A 128 15.77 17.24 -3.04
N ARG A 129 14.78 16.84 -3.83
CA ARG A 129 14.57 17.29 -5.22
C ARG A 129 14.54 18.81 -5.32
N GLN A 130 13.84 19.48 -4.40
CA GLN A 130 13.71 20.94 -4.40
C GLN A 130 15.05 21.65 -4.14
N LEU A 131 15.87 21.13 -3.21
CA LEU A 131 17.19 21.69 -2.93
C LEU A 131 18.16 21.46 -4.11
N LEU A 132 18.10 20.29 -4.74
CA LEU A 132 18.86 20.03 -5.95
C LEU A 132 18.49 21.01 -7.06
N MET A 133 17.18 21.21 -7.30
CA MET A 133 16.71 22.18 -8.29
C MET A 133 17.09 23.62 -7.95
N GLN A 134 17.09 23.99 -6.66
CA GLN A 134 17.57 25.30 -6.24
C GLN A 134 19.05 25.50 -6.61
N SER A 135 19.92 24.54 -6.27
CA SER A 135 21.35 24.61 -6.62
C SER A 135 21.58 24.62 -8.14
N LEU A 136 20.79 23.87 -8.92
CA LEU A 136 20.86 23.88 -10.38
C LEU A 136 20.45 25.25 -10.97
N ASN A 137 19.42 25.88 -10.41
CA ASN A 137 19.01 27.22 -10.83
C ASN A 137 20.08 28.28 -10.52
N GLU A 138 20.80 28.14 -9.41
CA GLU A 138 21.95 28.98 -9.07
C GLU A 138 23.10 28.81 -10.07
N ALA A 139 23.26 27.60 -10.64
CA ALA A 139 24.23 27.27 -11.68
C ALA A 139 23.72 27.49 -13.12
N SER A 140 22.57 28.13 -13.30
CA SER A 140 22.01 28.38 -14.64
C SER A 140 22.84 29.41 -15.43
N ALA A 141 22.99 29.20 -16.73
CA ALA A 141 23.71 30.12 -17.61
C ALA A 141 23.16 31.55 -17.52
N ALA A 142 21.83 31.71 -17.46
CA ALA A 142 21.19 33.01 -17.29
C ALA A 142 21.60 33.73 -15.99
N ARG A 143 21.70 33.00 -14.87
CA ARG A 143 22.13 33.55 -13.57
C ARG A 143 23.61 33.92 -13.61
N LEU A 144 24.46 33.04 -14.12
CA LEU A 144 25.91 33.24 -14.20
C LEU A 144 26.28 34.40 -15.13
N GLN A 145 25.64 34.50 -16.30
CA GLN A 145 25.82 35.63 -17.22
C GLN A 145 25.39 36.96 -16.58
N GLY A 146 24.30 36.96 -15.79
CA GLY A 146 23.89 38.12 -15.01
C GLY A 146 24.93 38.58 -13.96
N MET A 147 25.88 37.72 -13.60
CA MET A 147 27.01 38.02 -12.71
C MET A 147 28.33 38.29 -13.47
N GLY A 148 28.29 38.38 -14.81
CA GLY A 148 29.46 38.65 -15.65
C GLY A 148 30.30 37.42 -15.99
N VAL A 149 29.80 36.21 -15.74
CA VAL A 149 30.44 34.96 -16.18
C VAL A 149 30.22 34.79 -17.69
N GLY A 150 31.17 34.15 -18.38
CA GLY A 150 31.13 33.94 -19.84
C GLY A 150 29.89 33.18 -20.34
N PRO A 151 29.54 33.31 -21.64
CA PRO A 151 28.30 32.76 -22.18
C PRO A 151 28.24 31.23 -22.22
N ASP A 152 29.39 30.56 -22.18
CA ASP A 152 29.53 29.11 -22.27
C ASP A 152 29.54 28.40 -20.90
N GLU A 153 29.23 29.13 -19.82
CA GLU A 153 29.24 28.63 -18.45
C GLU A 153 27.82 28.44 -17.90
N GLY A 154 27.60 27.32 -17.20
CA GLY A 154 26.33 26.98 -16.58
C GLY A 154 25.37 26.19 -17.47
N LEU A 155 24.24 25.78 -16.89
CA LEU A 155 23.22 25.00 -17.61
C LEU A 155 22.25 25.91 -18.37
N ASP A 156 21.99 25.60 -19.62
CA ASP A 156 20.99 26.29 -20.42
C ASP A 156 19.55 25.87 -20.05
N SER A 157 18.56 26.54 -20.66
CA SER A 157 17.14 26.26 -20.34
C SER A 157 16.70 24.83 -20.71
N PRO A 158 17.05 24.29 -21.91
CA PRO A 158 16.85 22.87 -22.22
C PRO A 158 17.49 21.90 -21.22
N GLU A 159 18.74 22.12 -20.83
CA GLU A 159 19.47 21.26 -19.90
C GLU A 159 18.83 21.27 -18.51
N LEU A 160 18.48 22.44 -17.98
CA LEU A 160 17.78 22.57 -16.70
C LEU A 160 16.44 21.83 -16.72
N ARG A 161 15.70 21.93 -17.83
CA ARG A 161 14.45 21.20 -18.00
C ARG A 161 14.68 19.70 -18.04
N ALA A 162 15.71 19.23 -18.74
CA ALA A 162 16.05 17.81 -18.80
C ALA A 162 16.38 17.26 -17.40
N VAL A 163 17.16 18.00 -16.61
CA VAL A 163 17.49 17.61 -15.24
C VAL A 163 16.26 17.63 -14.32
N ASP A 164 15.38 18.63 -14.41
CA ASP A 164 14.13 18.66 -13.65
C ASP A 164 13.23 17.45 -13.96
N VAL A 165 13.09 17.08 -15.23
CA VAL A 165 12.34 15.88 -15.66
C VAL A 165 13.00 14.61 -15.09
N ALA A 166 14.32 14.49 -15.19
CA ALA A 166 15.05 13.34 -14.65
C ALA A 166 14.86 13.19 -13.13
N LEU A 167 14.97 14.28 -12.37
CA LEU A 167 14.77 14.27 -10.93
C LEU A 167 13.32 13.93 -10.54
N LYS A 168 12.33 14.43 -11.29
CA LYS A 168 10.92 14.06 -11.09
C LYS A 168 10.69 12.58 -11.36
N ARG A 169 11.19 12.07 -12.49
CA ARG A 169 11.06 10.66 -12.90
C ARG A 169 11.65 9.72 -11.84
N VAL A 170 12.86 9.99 -11.36
CA VAL A 170 13.49 9.18 -10.30
C VAL A 170 12.68 9.24 -9.00
N ALA A 171 12.24 10.44 -8.58
CA ALA A 171 11.48 10.58 -7.34
C ALA A 171 10.16 9.78 -7.33
N VAL A 172 9.43 9.76 -8.45
CA VAL A 172 8.13 9.07 -8.54
C VAL A 172 8.26 7.55 -8.70
N ILE A 173 9.35 7.07 -9.30
CA ILE A 173 9.64 5.64 -9.49
C ILE A 173 10.23 5.03 -8.21
N ASP A 174 11.13 5.74 -7.53
CA ASP A 174 11.75 5.24 -6.30
C ASP A 174 10.78 5.23 -5.10
N THR A 175 9.67 5.94 -5.19
CA THR A 175 8.68 6.03 -4.11
C THR A 175 7.51 5.10 -4.43
N PRO A 176 7.15 4.14 -3.54
CA PRO A 176 6.02 3.25 -3.80
C PRO A 176 4.73 4.03 -4.08
N TRP A 177 4.16 3.84 -5.27
CA TRP A 177 3.02 4.65 -5.75
C TRP A 177 1.68 3.90 -5.74
N SER A 178 1.65 2.68 -5.20
CA SER A 178 0.41 1.87 -5.16
C SER A 178 -0.78 2.58 -4.50
N ALA A 179 -0.57 3.35 -3.44
CA ALA A 179 -1.64 4.10 -2.79
C ALA A 179 -2.01 5.40 -3.54
N ALA A 180 -1.04 6.05 -4.18
CA ALA A 180 -1.30 7.17 -5.08
C ALA A 180 -2.17 6.74 -6.27
N PHE A 181 -1.95 5.52 -6.78
CA PHE A 181 -2.79 4.91 -7.82
C PHE A 181 -4.23 4.69 -7.36
N ILE A 182 -4.45 4.11 -6.18
CA ILE A 182 -5.81 3.97 -5.63
C ILE A 182 -6.48 5.34 -5.40
N SER A 183 -5.75 6.32 -4.87
CA SER A 183 -6.23 7.69 -4.70
C SER A 183 -6.61 8.33 -6.04
N TRP A 184 -5.81 8.12 -7.09
CA TRP A 184 -6.12 8.56 -8.45
C TRP A 184 -7.39 7.88 -8.98
N LEU A 185 -7.53 6.56 -8.83
CA LEU A 185 -8.74 5.82 -9.21
C LEU A 185 -9.98 6.32 -8.48
N ALA A 186 -9.88 6.63 -7.19
CA ALA A 186 -10.95 7.21 -6.39
C ALA A 186 -11.40 8.57 -6.94
N ARG A 187 -10.46 9.42 -7.39
CA ARG A 187 -10.80 10.68 -8.07
C ARG A 187 -11.47 10.45 -9.41
N GLN A 188 -10.98 9.52 -10.22
CA GLN A 188 -11.60 9.19 -11.52
C GLN A 188 -13.02 8.64 -11.35
N ALA A 189 -13.27 7.90 -10.27
CA ALA A 189 -14.59 7.41 -9.88
C ALA A 189 -15.52 8.51 -9.32
N GLY A 190 -15.03 9.75 -9.18
CA GLY A 190 -15.80 10.89 -8.72
C GLY A 190 -16.02 10.94 -7.21
N LEU A 191 -15.12 10.36 -6.41
CA LEU A 191 -15.13 10.56 -4.95
C LEU A 191 -14.61 11.95 -4.58
N ALA A 192 -15.24 12.58 -3.60
CA ALA A 192 -14.80 13.82 -2.98
C ALA A 192 -14.00 13.58 -1.68
N GLY A 193 -13.34 14.62 -1.17
CA GLY A 193 -12.42 14.51 -0.01
C GLY A 193 -13.11 14.18 1.32
N ASP A 194 -14.43 14.29 1.39
CA ASP A 194 -15.27 13.86 2.51
C ASP A 194 -15.92 12.49 2.28
N GLU A 195 -15.69 11.89 1.11
CA GLU A 195 -16.09 10.51 0.77
C GLU A 195 -14.90 9.55 0.74
N PHE A 196 -13.67 10.06 0.57
CA PHE A 196 -12.43 9.28 0.51
C PHE A 196 -11.21 10.08 0.99
N VAL A 197 -10.30 9.44 1.72
CA VAL A 197 -9.02 10.04 2.12
C VAL A 197 -8.00 9.83 1.00
N PHE A 198 -7.70 10.87 0.22
CA PHE A 198 -6.64 10.84 -0.79
C PHE A 198 -5.27 10.89 -0.11
N SER A 199 -4.53 9.77 -0.17
CA SER A 199 -3.23 9.62 0.48
C SER A 199 -2.28 8.76 -0.34
N GLU A 200 -0.98 8.99 -0.12
CA GLU A 200 0.13 8.15 -0.59
C GLU A 200 0.33 6.89 0.27
N ALA A 201 -0.49 6.69 1.32
CA ALA A 201 -0.42 5.53 2.21
C ALA A 201 -1.77 4.78 2.27
N HIS A 202 -1.75 3.47 2.01
CA HIS A 202 -2.94 2.59 2.05
C HIS A 202 -3.64 2.63 3.41
N VAL A 203 -2.86 2.69 4.49
CA VAL A 203 -3.35 2.70 5.87
C VAL A 203 -4.26 3.89 6.17
N ASP A 204 -4.12 5.03 5.49
CA ASP A 204 -4.90 6.23 5.79
C ASP A 204 -6.37 6.08 5.39
N TYR A 205 -6.65 5.62 4.17
CA TYR A 205 -8.02 5.36 3.74
C TYR A 205 -8.59 4.04 4.28
N ALA A 206 -7.74 3.08 4.63
CA ALA A 206 -8.16 1.89 5.39
C ALA A 206 -8.64 2.28 6.80
N GLY A 207 -7.93 3.16 7.50
CA GLY A 207 -8.33 3.68 8.81
C GLY A 207 -9.63 4.48 8.76
N ALA A 208 -9.79 5.33 7.74
CA ALA A 208 -11.04 6.06 7.52
C ALA A 208 -12.22 5.12 7.20
N ALA A 209 -12.00 4.05 6.42
CA ALA A 209 -13.02 3.03 6.16
C ALA A 209 -13.38 2.24 7.44
N TRP A 210 -12.40 1.97 8.30
CA TRP A 210 -12.62 1.35 9.60
C TRP A 210 -13.52 2.23 10.48
N GLN A 211 -13.18 3.51 10.61
CA GLN A 211 -13.96 4.49 11.37
C GLN A 211 -15.38 4.64 10.83
N ALA A 212 -15.55 4.67 9.50
CA ALA A 212 -16.88 4.72 8.87
C ALA A 212 -17.75 3.50 9.21
N GLY A 213 -17.15 2.31 9.30
CA GLY A 213 -17.84 1.09 9.76
C GLY A 213 -18.30 1.19 11.21
N ILE A 214 -17.48 1.75 12.10
CA ILE A 214 -17.85 2.02 13.51
C ILE A 214 -19.01 3.03 13.58
N GLU A 215 -18.98 4.08 12.77
CA GLU A 215 -20.04 5.08 12.70
C GLU A 215 -21.36 4.48 12.22
N GLU A 216 -21.33 3.68 11.16
CA GLU A 216 -22.48 2.96 10.63
C GLU A 216 -23.10 2.03 11.67
N GLN A 217 -22.28 1.24 12.37
CA GLN A 217 -22.75 0.36 13.46
C GLN A 217 -23.42 1.13 14.60
N ALA A 218 -22.92 2.33 14.89
CA ALA A 218 -23.50 3.21 15.91
C ALA A 218 -24.73 4.00 15.41
N GLY A 219 -25.18 3.78 14.17
CA GLY A 219 -26.27 4.53 13.55
C GLY A 219 -25.93 6.01 13.30
N ARG A 220 -24.64 6.35 13.27
CA ARG A 220 -24.17 7.71 13.00
C ARG A 220 -23.98 7.90 11.49
N PRO A 221 -24.44 9.03 10.94
CA PRO A 221 -24.28 9.30 9.51
C PRO A 221 -22.80 9.51 9.19
N THR A 222 -22.36 8.93 8.09
CA THR A 222 -21.00 9.10 7.57
C THR A 222 -21.01 9.08 6.06
N ARG A 223 -20.30 10.03 5.45
CA ARG A 223 -20.23 10.21 3.99
C ARG A 223 -19.14 9.38 3.34
N TYR A 224 -18.30 8.73 4.14
CA TYR A 224 -17.21 7.92 3.64
C TYR A 224 -17.76 6.76 2.79
N ALA A 225 -17.26 6.61 1.57
CA ALA A 225 -17.83 5.72 0.56
C ALA A 225 -17.57 4.24 0.84
N LEU A 226 -16.57 3.94 1.68
CA LEU A 226 -16.10 2.59 1.96
C LEU A 226 -16.29 2.25 3.44
N ARG A 227 -16.40 0.96 3.75
CA ARG A 227 -16.25 0.46 5.13
C ARG A 227 -15.28 -0.71 5.17
N ALA A 228 -14.64 -0.91 6.31
CA ALA A 228 -13.80 -2.07 6.55
C ALA A 228 -14.64 -3.33 6.86
N CYS A 229 -14.39 -4.40 6.13
CA CYS A 229 -14.97 -5.72 6.29
C CYS A 229 -13.88 -6.78 6.34
N ASP A 230 -14.16 -7.92 6.96
CA ASP A 230 -13.27 -9.08 6.98
C ASP A 230 -13.34 -9.81 5.63
N LEU A 231 -12.25 -9.82 4.87
CA LEU A 231 -12.17 -10.45 3.55
C LEU A 231 -12.35 -11.98 3.61
N THR A 232 -12.00 -12.60 4.74
CA THR A 232 -12.16 -14.06 4.93
C THR A 232 -13.61 -14.46 5.17
N ARG A 233 -14.47 -13.48 5.49
CA ARG A 233 -15.90 -13.65 5.82
C ARG A 233 -16.83 -12.74 5.03
N THR A 234 -16.33 -12.06 3.99
CA THR A 234 -17.14 -11.20 3.11
C THR A 234 -16.74 -11.43 1.66
N PRO A 235 -17.63 -11.89 0.76
CA PRO A 235 -17.26 -12.03 -0.64
C PRO A 235 -17.07 -10.64 -1.27
N PRO A 236 -15.99 -10.38 -2.02
CA PRO A 236 -15.77 -9.10 -2.67
C PRO A 236 -16.77 -8.88 -3.82
N ARG A 237 -17.05 -7.62 -4.12
CA ARG A 237 -17.76 -7.19 -5.33
C ARG A 237 -16.86 -6.29 -6.18
N VAL A 238 -17.21 -6.15 -7.46
CA VAL A 238 -16.48 -5.27 -8.38
C VAL A 238 -16.43 -3.84 -7.83
N GLY A 239 -15.23 -3.28 -7.78
CA GLY A 239 -14.90 -1.96 -7.25
C GLY A 239 -14.47 -1.96 -5.78
N ASP A 240 -14.77 -3.00 -4.99
CA ASP A 240 -14.25 -3.12 -3.62
C ASP A 240 -12.70 -3.21 -3.65
N LEU A 241 -12.04 -2.84 -2.56
CA LEU A 241 -10.59 -2.94 -2.43
C LEU A 241 -10.23 -4.12 -1.52
N VAL A 242 -9.35 -5.01 -1.97
CA VAL A 242 -8.79 -6.07 -1.12
C VAL A 242 -7.40 -5.68 -0.67
N CYS A 243 -7.15 -5.76 0.63
CA CYS A 243 -5.98 -5.18 1.28
C CYS A 243 -5.23 -6.20 2.14
N GLN A 244 -3.92 -6.01 2.24
CA GLN A 244 -3.02 -6.80 3.06
C GLN A 244 -1.93 -5.93 3.70
N ALA A 245 -1.52 -6.29 4.91
CA ALA A 245 -0.37 -5.68 5.58
C ALA A 245 0.95 -6.29 5.08
N ARG A 246 1.96 -5.46 4.83
CA ARG A 246 3.29 -5.88 4.36
C ARG A 246 4.33 -5.81 5.49
N GLY A 247 5.38 -6.61 5.36
CA GLY A 247 6.59 -6.51 6.20
C GLY A 247 6.80 -7.69 7.15
N ALA A 248 8.07 -8.02 7.40
CA ALA A 248 8.45 -9.07 8.34
C ALA A 248 8.19 -8.59 9.77
N GLY A 249 7.32 -9.32 10.51
CA GLY A 249 7.04 -9.07 11.92
C GLY A 249 5.87 -8.12 12.21
N ALA A 250 5.02 -7.80 11.23
CA ALA A 250 3.85 -6.98 11.51
C ALA A 250 2.80 -7.71 12.36
N ASP A 251 2.75 -9.05 12.34
CA ASP A 251 1.69 -9.87 12.94
C ASP A 251 0.26 -9.43 12.58
N LEU A 252 0.07 -8.52 11.61
CA LEU A 252 -1.23 -7.96 11.19
C LEU A 252 -1.88 -8.81 10.09
N ASP A 253 -1.91 -10.11 10.30
CA ASP A 253 -2.35 -11.10 9.32
C ASP A 253 -3.84 -11.42 9.35
N THR A 254 -4.56 -10.91 10.37
CA THR A 254 -6.00 -11.07 10.50
C THR A 254 -6.71 -9.72 10.54
N PHE A 255 -8.01 -9.75 10.25
CA PHE A 255 -8.88 -8.56 10.28
C PHE A 255 -8.90 -7.91 11.68
N ASP A 256 -8.93 -8.72 12.74
CA ASP A 256 -8.95 -8.23 14.11
C ASP A 256 -7.65 -7.48 14.44
N LYS A 257 -6.49 -8.09 14.14
CA LYS A 257 -5.18 -7.51 14.46
C LYS A 257 -4.91 -6.23 13.69
N ILE A 258 -5.21 -6.20 12.38
CA ILE A 258 -5.07 -4.96 11.59
C ILE A 258 -6.07 -3.89 12.10
N GLY A 259 -7.26 -4.30 12.51
CA GLY A 259 -8.28 -3.45 13.10
C GLY A 259 -7.84 -2.71 14.35
N GLU A 260 -7.10 -3.36 15.25
CA GLU A 260 -6.56 -2.74 16.47
C GLU A 260 -5.65 -1.53 16.14
N VAL A 261 -4.83 -1.66 15.10
CA VAL A 261 -3.97 -0.58 14.61
C VAL A 261 -4.79 0.50 13.92
N LEU A 262 -5.70 0.12 13.01
CA LEU A 262 -6.54 1.07 12.26
C LEU A 262 -7.47 1.89 13.18
N ALA A 263 -7.93 1.30 14.29
CA ALA A 263 -8.83 1.96 15.25
C ALA A 263 -8.14 3.08 16.05
N THR A 264 -6.82 3.02 16.20
CA THR A 264 -6.08 3.92 17.09
C THR A 264 -5.15 4.88 16.35
N ARG A 265 -4.82 4.56 15.09
CA ARG A 265 -3.89 5.35 14.27
C ARG A 265 -4.58 6.59 13.67
N PRO A 266 -4.04 7.80 13.86
CA PRO A 266 -4.51 8.97 13.14
C PRO A 266 -4.12 8.93 11.65
N THR A 267 -4.94 9.52 10.78
CA THR A 267 -4.59 9.75 9.37
C THR A 267 -3.29 10.56 9.26
N GLY A 268 -2.37 10.14 8.39
CA GLY A 268 -1.04 10.73 8.27
C GLY A 268 -0.09 10.39 9.42
N GLY A 269 -0.47 9.48 10.33
CA GLY A 269 0.38 8.97 11.41
C GLY A 269 1.46 8.01 10.91
N ASP A 270 2.06 7.26 11.85
CA ASP A 270 3.20 6.36 11.59
C ASP A 270 2.98 5.42 10.41
N ALA A 271 4.06 5.12 9.68
CA ALA A 271 4.00 4.27 8.51
C ALA A 271 3.60 2.84 8.88
N LEU A 272 2.54 2.35 8.24
CA LEU A 272 2.18 0.94 8.26
C LEU A 272 2.25 0.41 6.82
N PRO A 273 3.22 -0.47 6.50
CA PRO A 273 3.30 -1.03 5.15
C PRO A 273 2.03 -1.84 4.87
N MET A 274 1.30 -1.43 3.83
CA MET A 274 0.05 -2.04 3.41
C MET A 274 -0.04 -1.96 1.89
N HIS A 275 -0.93 -2.76 1.32
CA HIS A 275 -1.25 -2.71 -0.09
C HIS A 275 -2.68 -3.13 -0.34
N CYS A 276 -3.33 -2.47 -1.29
CA CYS A 276 -4.67 -2.76 -1.73
C CYS A 276 -4.74 -2.84 -3.25
N ASP A 277 -5.53 -3.80 -3.74
CA ASP A 277 -5.89 -3.97 -5.14
C ASP A 277 -7.40 -3.72 -5.31
N VAL A 278 -7.82 -3.18 -6.45
CA VAL A 278 -9.25 -3.01 -6.77
C VAL A 278 -9.79 -4.27 -7.43
N VAL A 279 -10.94 -4.76 -6.97
CA VAL A 279 -11.63 -5.91 -7.58
C VAL A 279 -12.25 -5.47 -8.89
N VAL A 280 -11.89 -6.12 -10.00
CA VAL A 280 -12.35 -5.74 -11.35
C VAL A 280 -13.28 -6.76 -12.00
N ALA A 281 -13.24 -8.01 -11.54
CA ALA A 281 -14.17 -9.04 -11.97
C ALA A 281 -14.41 -10.04 -10.83
N VAL A 282 -15.60 -10.64 -10.79
CA VAL A 282 -15.95 -11.71 -9.86
C VAL A 282 -16.74 -12.76 -10.63
N ASP A 283 -16.40 -14.03 -10.48
CA ASP A 283 -17.09 -15.16 -11.10
C ASP A 283 -17.42 -16.24 -10.05
N ALA A 284 -17.74 -17.45 -10.53
CA ALA A 284 -18.13 -18.55 -9.65
C ALA A 284 -16.96 -19.18 -8.87
N THR A 285 -15.72 -19.05 -9.35
CA THR A 285 -14.54 -19.70 -8.76
C THR A 285 -13.61 -18.73 -8.06
N GLY A 286 -13.78 -17.41 -8.24
CA GLY A 286 -12.90 -16.42 -7.65
C GLY A 286 -13.17 -15.01 -8.16
N PHE A 287 -12.14 -14.17 -8.09
CA PHE A 287 -12.19 -12.78 -8.48
C PHE A 287 -10.83 -12.29 -8.99
N ASP A 288 -10.88 -11.31 -9.88
CA ASP A 288 -9.68 -10.64 -10.41
C ASP A 288 -9.53 -9.27 -9.77
N THR A 289 -8.30 -8.92 -9.49
CA THR A 289 -7.92 -7.66 -8.85
C THR A 289 -6.86 -6.94 -9.67
N ILE A 290 -6.82 -5.61 -9.60
CA ILE A 290 -5.77 -4.80 -10.23
C ILE A 290 -5.10 -3.90 -9.19
N GLY A 291 -3.79 -4.02 -9.08
CA GLY A 291 -2.94 -3.25 -8.18
C GLY A 291 -1.91 -2.42 -8.93
N GLY A 292 -1.70 -1.18 -8.50
CA GLY A 292 -0.58 -0.35 -8.94
C GLY A 292 0.70 -0.69 -8.18
N ASN A 293 1.86 -0.55 -8.83
CA ASN A 293 3.18 -0.81 -8.25
C ASN A 293 3.34 -2.23 -7.68
N VAL A 294 2.72 -3.20 -8.34
CA VAL A 294 2.97 -4.63 -8.13
C VAL A 294 4.00 -5.03 -9.18
N LEU A 295 5.18 -5.46 -8.74
CA LEU A 295 6.31 -5.72 -9.63
C LEU A 295 6.60 -4.54 -10.58
N GLN A 296 6.57 -3.32 -10.05
CA GLN A 296 6.82 -2.09 -10.82
C GLN A 296 5.85 -1.87 -11.99
N SER A 297 4.65 -2.46 -11.96
CA SER A 297 3.65 -2.30 -13.02
C SER A 297 2.23 -2.13 -12.44
N VAL A 298 1.24 -1.93 -13.32
CA VAL A 298 -0.18 -2.10 -12.99
C VAL A 298 -0.53 -3.55 -13.32
N THR A 299 -0.76 -4.37 -12.29
CA THR A 299 -0.86 -5.82 -12.44
C THR A 299 -2.25 -6.33 -12.15
N ARG A 300 -2.78 -7.19 -13.02
CA ARG A 300 -3.95 -8.01 -12.73
C ARG A 300 -3.54 -9.29 -12.01
N ARG A 301 -4.27 -9.65 -10.96
CA ARG A 301 -4.07 -10.88 -10.18
C ARG A 301 -5.39 -11.61 -10.02
N ARG A 302 -5.38 -12.92 -10.28
CA ARG A 302 -6.46 -13.84 -9.92
C ARG A 302 -6.34 -14.29 -8.47
N LEU A 303 -7.46 -14.28 -7.75
CA LEU A 303 -7.62 -14.91 -6.44
C LEU A 303 -8.83 -15.85 -6.46
N ASP A 304 -8.66 -17.06 -5.95
CA ASP A 304 -9.70 -18.09 -5.95
C ASP A 304 -10.49 -18.09 -4.64
N PHE A 305 -11.75 -18.53 -4.76
CA PHE A 305 -12.55 -18.90 -3.61
C PHE A 305 -12.24 -20.33 -3.16
N ALA A 306 -12.42 -20.59 -1.86
CA ALA A 306 -12.37 -21.95 -1.34
C ALA A 306 -13.47 -22.80 -2.01
N PRO A 307 -13.22 -24.09 -2.34
CA PRO A 307 -14.15 -24.92 -3.08
C PRO A 307 -15.58 -24.93 -2.49
N GLY A 308 -16.57 -24.64 -3.33
CA GLY A 308 -17.98 -24.61 -2.94
C GLY A 308 -18.40 -23.40 -2.10
N THR A 309 -17.52 -22.41 -1.94
CA THR A 309 -17.78 -21.18 -1.19
C THR A 309 -17.61 -19.93 -2.04
N ARG A 310 -17.77 -18.75 -1.44
CA ARG A 310 -17.37 -17.45 -1.99
C ARG A 310 -16.37 -16.73 -1.07
N TRP A 311 -15.68 -17.49 -0.22
CA TRP A 311 -14.66 -16.98 0.69
C TRP A 311 -13.30 -17.12 0.04
N LEU A 312 -12.38 -16.20 0.29
CA LEU A 312 -10.99 -16.32 -0.17
C LEU A 312 -10.43 -17.69 0.25
N ASP A 313 -9.80 -18.39 -0.68
CA ASP A 313 -9.18 -19.68 -0.38
C ASP A 313 -8.10 -19.50 0.71
N PRO A 314 -8.17 -20.27 1.83
CA PRO A 314 -7.21 -20.13 2.92
C PRO A 314 -5.74 -20.32 2.49
N SER A 315 -5.47 -21.00 1.38
CA SER A 315 -4.11 -21.18 0.86
C SER A 315 -3.39 -19.88 0.47
N TYR A 316 -4.13 -18.78 0.28
CA TYR A 316 -3.53 -17.47 0.08
C TYR A 316 -2.96 -16.88 1.37
N LEU A 317 -3.43 -17.32 2.54
CA LEU A 317 -3.02 -16.80 3.85
C LEU A 317 -1.75 -17.50 4.34
N PRO A 318 -0.86 -16.81 5.07
CA PRO A 318 0.36 -17.40 5.62
C PRO A 318 0.11 -18.65 6.48
N GLU A 319 -0.95 -18.67 7.27
CA GLU A 319 -1.30 -19.78 8.17
C GLU A 319 -2.09 -20.91 7.47
N GLY A 320 -2.74 -20.62 6.35
CA GLY A 320 -3.65 -21.57 5.70
C GLY A 320 -2.96 -22.64 4.84
N CYS A 321 -1.63 -22.59 4.69
CA CYS A 321 -0.88 -23.49 3.82
C CYS A 321 0.58 -23.63 4.25
N THR A 322 1.03 -24.80 4.69
CA THR A 322 2.48 -25.04 4.89
C THR A 322 3.11 -25.46 3.56
N PRO A 323 4.15 -24.75 3.04
CA PRO A 323 4.82 -25.14 1.81
C PRO A 323 5.27 -26.60 1.84
N GLY A 324 4.93 -27.37 0.80
CA GLY A 324 5.26 -28.79 0.68
C GLY A 324 4.29 -29.76 1.37
N ALA A 325 3.27 -29.27 2.08
CA ALA A 325 2.20 -30.14 2.60
C ALA A 325 1.28 -30.64 1.46
N ALA A 326 0.78 -31.87 1.58
CA ALA A 326 -0.15 -32.42 0.60
C ALA A 326 -1.47 -31.61 0.57
N GLY A 327 -1.90 -31.21 -0.62
CA GLY A 327 -3.08 -30.34 -0.80
C GLY A 327 -2.83 -28.85 -0.58
N CYS A 328 -1.59 -28.45 -0.22
CA CYS A 328 -1.20 -27.04 -0.18
C CYS A 328 -0.79 -26.58 -1.58
N ILE A 329 -1.56 -25.65 -2.16
CA ILE A 329 -1.19 -24.98 -3.41
C ILE A 329 -0.21 -23.86 -3.06
N ASP A 330 0.99 -23.88 -3.67
CA ASP A 330 1.90 -22.75 -3.55
C ASP A 330 1.32 -21.57 -4.34
N ARG A 331 0.81 -20.57 -3.61
CA ARG A 331 0.25 -19.34 -4.17
C ARG A 331 1.33 -18.29 -4.50
N HIS A 332 2.62 -18.65 -4.43
CA HIS A 332 3.77 -17.84 -4.81
C HIS A 332 3.62 -16.35 -4.41
N MET A 333 3.59 -15.44 -5.38
CA MET A 333 3.51 -13.99 -5.15
C MET A 333 2.12 -13.51 -4.68
N SER A 334 1.11 -14.37 -4.75
CA SER A 334 -0.24 -14.16 -4.24
C SER A 334 -0.44 -14.64 -2.81
N ARG A 335 0.52 -15.37 -2.24
CA ARG A 335 0.52 -15.68 -0.81
C ARG A 335 0.85 -14.42 0.01
N GLN A 336 -0.17 -13.76 0.54
CA GLN A 336 -0.07 -12.55 1.35
C GLN A 336 -1.12 -12.61 2.47
N PRO A 337 -0.94 -11.88 3.58
CA PRO A 337 -1.94 -11.77 4.64
C PRO A 337 -3.16 -10.91 4.21
N TRP A 338 -3.92 -11.40 3.24
CA TRP A 338 -5.14 -10.76 2.74
C TRP A 338 -6.25 -10.86 3.79
N SER A 339 -6.48 -9.79 4.53
CA SER A 339 -7.40 -9.81 5.67
C SER A 339 -8.48 -8.75 5.62
N LEU A 340 -8.26 -7.68 4.86
CA LEU A 340 -9.12 -6.49 4.88
C LEU A 340 -9.79 -6.29 3.52
N LEU A 341 -11.12 -6.12 3.54
CA LEU A 341 -11.92 -5.68 2.40
C LEU A 341 -12.44 -4.27 2.68
N LEU A 342 -12.11 -3.30 1.83
CA LEU A 342 -12.77 -2.00 1.84
C LEU A 342 -13.96 -2.05 0.88
N GLN A 343 -15.14 -2.26 1.46
CA GLN A 343 -16.37 -2.51 0.72
C GLN A 343 -17.11 -1.19 0.44
N TRP A 344 -17.55 -0.99 -0.81
CA TRP A 344 -18.43 0.13 -1.17
C TRP A 344 -19.78 0.04 -0.46
N ARG A 345 -20.19 1.15 0.14
CA ARG A 345 -21.44 1.27 0.92
C ARG A 345 -22.59 1.71 0.03
#